data_AF-A0A9W6S1Q3-F1
#
_entry.id   AF-A0A9W6S1Q3-F1
#
_cell.length_a   1.000
_cell.length_b   1.000
_cell.length_c   1.000
_cell.angle_alpha   90.00
_cell.angle_beta   90.00
_cell.angle_gamma   90.00
#
_symmetry.space_group_name_H-M   'P 1'
#
loop_
_entity.id
_entity.type
_entity.pdbx_description
1 polymer ?
#
loop_
_entity_poly.entity_id
_entity_poly.type
_entity_poly.pdbx_seq_one_letter_code
_entity_poly.pdbx_strand_id
1 'polypeptide(L)'
;MVSHHAFISYNSQDGEIVHEIARRLVQDKGIFCWLDVWSLVPGRAWQNEIEAAISNCDVMLVALGKHGVGAWHHEEFRTAIDLFAEKPDERRVIPLLLPGAGPDVNNLIPQFLRRFTYIDLRSGITPHQLDRLAAGIRGEPPGPPGELRTSRPFTTTPSAPREISPWERRTLSRIDSILRVTERWVSSIQNRDGGLPSDADGTSSCTWTSAGMVYAINRRQRTTASGHWLRRTLTWVLDNRNRDGGVPLVIPGDPSITDATAQALLACAEMQRVSPGGELETTSDDLIDWLLNRQQPSGGWAWRTSDEDAWTASTAYALHALSVANDVLGERPGLRDAITSGLSWLRDTRNDDCGWGSQAGRASQPAVSGLAMFCLAEIGLREFAAESGDYLRQKQNDEGGWQSTIDRPTGHSIIRFGDAHALAGMASAGYSDHEDVVRRGFDALIKSFKGSYFQYGDTAMKTWPTRDGLLAISAVASSIRAPGPEY
;
A
#
# COMPACT_ATOMS: atom_id res chain seq x y z
N MET A 1 33.76 13.18 27.82
CA MET A 1 33.37 11.83 27.37
C MET A 1 33.06 11.94 25.89
N VAL A 2 33.62 11.06 25.05
CA VAL A 2 33.23 11.01 23.63
C VAL A 2 31.81 10.45 23.60
N SER A 3 30.85 11.25 23.14
CA SER A 3 29.47 10.79 22.96
C SER A 3 29.41 9.94 21.70
N HIS A 4 28.93 8.71 21.83
CA HIS A 4 28.73 7.79 20.70
C HIS A 4 27.25 7.80 20.34
N HIS A 5 26.96 7.81 19.05
CA HIS A 5 25.58 7.88 18.55
C HIS A 5 24.88 6.52 18.62
N ALA A 6 25.63 5.42 18.51
CA ALA A 6 25.09 4.08 18.57
C ALA A 6 26.09 3.07 19.15
N PHE A 7 25.62 2.12 19.93
CA PHE A 7 26.34 0.91 20.33
C PHE A 7 26.05 -0.21 19.32
N ILE A 8 27.06 -0.98 18.88
CA ILE A 8 26.84 -2.11 17.98
C ILE A 8 27.12 -3.43 18.68
N SER A 9 26.09 -4.28 18.79
CA SER A 9 26.17 -5.68 19.20
C SER A 9 26.31 -6.59 17.99
N TYR A 10 27.28 -7.50 18.00
CA TYR A 10 27.50 -8.43 16.90
C TYR A 10 28.19 -9.72 17.37
N ASN A 11 28.04 -10.79 16.58
CA ASN A 11 28.85 -11.99 16.75
C ASN A 11 30.26 -11.70 16.22
N SER A 12 31.31 -12.01 16.98
CA SER A 12 32.70 -11.75 16.58
C SER A 12 33.08 -12.38 15.22
N GLN A 13 32.42 -13.49 14.83
CA GLN A 13 32.60 -14.13 13.53
C GLN A 13 31.99 -13.35 12.35
N ASP A 14 31.08 -12.42 12.63
CA ASP A 14 30.51 -11.46 11.68
C ASP A 14 31.22 -10.09 11.75
N GLY A 15 32.34 -10.01 12.46
CA GLY A 15 33.03 -8.75 12.72
C GLY A 15 33.45 -8.00 11.46
N GLU A 16 33.98 -8.68 10.44
CA GLU A 16 34.49 -8.03 9.23
C GLU A 16 33.45 -7.09 8.58
N ILE A 17 32.21 -7.56 8.39
CA ILE A 17 31.14 -6.77 7.79
C ILE A 17 30.63 -5.68 8.74
N VAL A 18 30.64 -5.92 10.05
CA VAL A 18 30.22 -4.93 11.05
C VAL A 18 31.22 -3.77 11.14
N HIS A 19 32.52 -4.05 11.05
CA HIS A 19 33.55 -3.02 10.96
C HIS A 19 33.42 -2.18 9.70
N GLU A 20 33.05 -2.81 8.58
CA GLU A 20 32.78 -2.09 7.33
C GLU A 20 31.60 -1.13 7.48
N ILE A 21 30.48 -1.59 8.04
CA ILE A 21 29.29 -0.76 8.30
C ILE A 21 29.67 0.42 9.21
N ALA A 22 30.35 0.16 10.32
CA ALA A 22 30.75 1.19 11.27
C ALA A 22 31.72 2.22 10.64
N ARG A 23 32.68 1.78 9.81
CA ARG A 23 33.59 2.69 9.11
C ARG A 23 32.83 3.59 8.15
N ARG A 24 31.87 3.05 7.40
CA ARG A 24 31.04 3.83 6.49
C ARG A 24 30.06 4.75 7.20
N LEU A 25 29.53 4.38 8.36
CA LEU A 25 28.72 5.28 9.18
C LEU A 25 29.54 6.49 9.66
N VAL A 26 30.79 6.29 10.07
CA VAL A 26 31.69 7.38 10.45
C VAL A 26 32.04 8.24 9.23
N GLN A 27 32.52 7.62 8.15
CA GLN A 27 33.04 8.33 6.97
C GLN A 27 31.95 9.01 6.15
N ASP A 28 30.84 8.31 5.87
CA ASP A 28 29.81 8.79 4.94
C ASP A 28 28.71 9.60 5.65
N LYS A 29 28.53 9.40 6.97
CA LYS A 29 27.38 9.93 7.72
C LYS A 29 27.75 10.71 8.98
N GLY A 30 29.02 10.71 9.40
CA GLY A 30 29.47 11.36 10.64
C GLY A 30 28.91 10.72 11.91
N ILE A 31 28.46 9.46 11.83
CA ILE A 31 27.86 8.73 12.94
C ILE A 31 28.94 7.88 13.62
N PHE A 32 29.35 8.30 14.81
CA PHE A 32 30.29 7.55 15.64
C PHE A 32 29.59 6.39 16.36
N CYS A 33 30.02 5.17 16.04
CA CYS A 33 29.55 3.96 16.69
C CYS A 33 30.56 3.45 17.73
N TRP A 34 30.06 2.95 18.85
CA TRP A 34 30.86 2.24 19.83
C TRP A 34 30.97 0.76 19.41
N LEU A 35 32.21 0.30 19.24
CA LEU A 35 32.59 -1.09 18.99
C LEU A 35 33.66 -1.51 20.00
N ASP A 36 33.56 -2.73 20.50
CA ASP A 36 34.47 -3.30 21.50
C ASP A 36 35.94 -3.19 21.08
N VAL A 37 36.28 -3.61 19.86
CA VAL A 37 37.65 -3.57 19.34
C VAL A 37 38.20 -2.16 19.08
N TRP A 38 37.32 -1.14 19.00
CA TRP A 38 37.73 0.24 18.75
C TRP A 38 37.83 1.05 20.05
N SER A 39 37.11 0.62 21.08
CA SER A 39 36.78 1.48 22.21
C SER A 39 37.29 0.91 23.54
N LEU A 40 37.46 -0.41 23.66
CA LEU A 40 38.00 -1.02 24.87
C LEU A 40 39.48 -0.69 25.04
N VAL A 41 39.83 -0.16 26.21
CA VAL A 41 41.22 0.12 26.54
C VAL A 41 41.89 -1.16 27.07
N PRO A 42 42.99 -1.65 26.46
CA PRO A 42 43.69 -2.82 26.96
C PRO A 42 44.09 -2.68 28.44
N GLY A 43 43.81 -3.71 29.23
CA GLY A 43 44.14 -3.76 30.67
C GLY A 43 43.06 -3.24 31.62
N ARG A 44 41.95 -2.69 31.10
CA ARG A 44 40.77 -2.35 31.90
C ARG A 44 39.72 -3.47 31.89
N ALA A 45 38.85 -3.48 32.89
CA ALA A 45 37.74 -4.43 32.97
C ALA A 45 36.72 -4.13 31.87
N TRP A 46 36.68 -4.98 30.85
CA TRP A 46 35.85 -4.80 29.65
C TRP A 46 34.35 -4.68 29.96
N GLN A 47 33.85 -5.38 30.98
CA GLN A 47 32.44 -5.33 31.40
C GLN A 47 32.01 -3.93 31.80
N ASN A 48 32.79 -3.26 32.65
CA ASN A 48 32.49 -1.89 33.10
C ASN A 48 32.46 -0.89 31.92
N GLU A 49 33.30 -1.12 30.89
CA GLU A 49 33.33 -0.26 29.71
C GLU A 49 32.14 -0.50 28.78
N ILE A 50 31.68 -1.74 28.63
CA ILE A 50 30.46 -2.07 27.90
C ILE A 50 29.23 -1.48 28.60
N GLU A 51 29.10 -1.66 29.91
CA GLU A 51 27.99 -1.08 30.69
C GLU A 51 27.95 0.45 30.58
N ALA A 52 29.12 1.10 30.66
CA ALA A 52 29.24 2.53 30.47
C ALA A 52 28.86 2.96 29.05
N ALA A 53 29.25 2.20 28.02
CA ALA A 53 28.91 2.49 26.63
C ALA A 53 27.41 2.37 26.38
N ILE A 54 26.78 1.31 26.87
CA ILE A 54 25.34 1.06 26.77
C ILE A 54 24.55 2.16 27.50
N SER A 55 25.05 2.63 28.65
CA SER A 55 24.41 3.70 29.43
C SER A 55 24.48 5.05 28.72
N ASN A 56 25.52 5.29 27.92
CA ASN A 56 25.82 6.57 27.25
C ASN A 56 25.44 6.60 25.75
N CYS A 57 24.71 5.61 25.24
CA CYS A 57 24.19 5.59 23.87
C CYS A 57 22.65 5.57 23.88
N ASP A 58 22.05 6.27 22.93
CA ASP A 58 20.59 6.28 22.74
C ASP A 58 20.11 5.23 21.73
N VAL A 59 21.05 4.64 20.98
CA VAL A 59 20.75 3.65 19.94
C VAL A 59 21.59 2.39 20.12
N MET A 60 20.93 1.24 20.05
CA MET A 60 21.52 -0.10 20.07
C MET A 60 21.29 -0.75 18.71
N LEU A 61 22.36 -0.97 17.95
CA LEU A 61 22.34 -1.76 16.72
C LEU A 61 22.60 -3.23 17.07
N VAL A 62 21.71 -4.12 16.66
CA VAL A 62 21.87 -5.57 16.88
C VAL A 62 22.12 -6.26 15.55
N ALA A 63 23.37 -6.58 15.25
CA ALA A 63 23.77 -7.19 14.00
C ALA A 63 23.60 -8.71 14.02
N LEU A 64 22.84 -9.22 13.06
CA LEU A 64 22.42 -10.61 12.92
C LEU A 64 22.97 -11.16 11.60
N GLY A 65 24.04 -11.95 11.68
CA GLY A 65 24.68 -12.57 10.53
C GLY A 65 24.51 -14.08 10.44
N LYS A 66 25.28 -14.70 9.55
CA LYS A 66 25.21 -16.14 9.26
C LYS A 66 25.55 -17.01 10.47
N HIS A 67 26.29 -16.48 11.44
CA HIS A 67 26.69 -17.18 12.65
C HIS A 67 25.70 -16.98 13.81
N GLY A 68 24.54 -16.38 13.53
CA GLY A 68 23.48 -16.17 14.50
C GLY A 68 23.90 -15.25 15.64
N VAL A 69 23.13 -15.33 16.73
CA VAL A 69 23.15 -14.32 17.79
C VAL A 69 24.20 -14.63 18.86
N GLY A 70 25.47 -14.73 18.47
CA GLY A 70 26.55 -15.19 19.35
C GLY A 70 26.79 -14.33 20.60
N ALA A 71 26.46 -13.03 20.56
CA ALA A 71 26.65 -12.11 21.67
C ALA A 71 25.61 -12.26 22.82
N TRP A 72 24.57 -13.07 22.65
CA TRP A 72 23.42 -13.13 23.56
C TRP A 72 23.57 -14.00 24.80
N HIS A 73 24.74 -14.63 24.96
CA HIS A 73 25.05 -15.41 26.15
C HIS A 73 25.44 -14.51 27.34
N HIS A 74 25.59 -13.20 27.14
CA HIS A 74 25.92 -12.24 28.19
C HIS A 74 24.65 -11.59 28.75
N GLU A 75 24.51 -11.64 30.08
CA GLU A 75 23.38 -11.09 30.85
C GLU A 75 23.18 -9.58 30.58
N GLU A 76 24.28 -8.86 30.41
CA GLU A 76 24.36 -7.43 30.08
C GLU A 76 23.54 -7.04 28.84
N PHE A 77 23.48 -7.89 27.80
CA PHE A 77 22.70 -7.61 26.59
C PHE A 77 21.20 -7.71 26.80
N ARG A 78 20.75 -8.66 27.64
CA ARG A 78 19.32 -8.78 27.99
C ARG A 78 18.89 -7.57 28.79
N THR A 79 19.70 -7.20 29.79
CA THR A 79 19.48 -6.01 30.62
C THR A 79 19.48 -4.73 29.79
N ALA A 80 20.40 -4.61 28.81
CA ALA A 80 20.45 -3.45 27.91
C ALA A 80 19.20 -3.34 27.02
N ILE A 81 18.71 -4.46 26.48
CA ILE A 81 17.52 -4.41 25.63
C ILE A 81 16.27 -4.12 26.47
N ASP A 82 16.16 -4.66 27.69
CA ASP A 82 15.08 -4.31 28.62
C ASP A 82 15.12 -2.82 28.97
N LEU A 83 16.30 -2.27 29.28
CA LEU A 83 16.51 -0.85 29.55
C LEU A 83 16.12 0.05 28.35
N PHE A 84 16.43 -0.38 27.13
CA PHE A 84 16.04 0.35 25.92
C PHE A 84 14.54 0.21 25.62
N ALA A 85 13.91 -0.89 26.02
CA ALA A 85 12.48 -1.14 25.84
C ALA A 85 11.60 -0.41 26.87
N GLU A 86 12.13 -0.06 28.05
CA GLU A 86 11.40 0.70 29.08
C GLU A 86 11.12 2.16 28.70
N LYS A 87 11.92 2.72 27.78
CA LYS A 87 11.81 4.12 27.33
C LYS A 87 11.91 4.25 25.80
N PRO A 88 10.89 3.79 25.04
CA PRO A 88 10.95 3.74 23.59
C PRO A 88 11.09 5.11 22.90
N ASP A 89 10.68 6.19 23.59
CA ASP A 89 10.79 7.57 23.08
C ASP A 89 12.22 8.14 23.24
N GLU A 90 13.02 7.61 24.17
CA GLU A 90 14.39 8.07 24.46
C GLU A 90 15.45 7.13 23.87
N ARG A 91 15.19 5.82 23.83
CA ARG A 91 16.16 4.79 23.48
C ARG A 91 15.62 3.85 22.39
N ARG A 92 16.46 3.52 21.40
CA ARG A 92 16.04 2.75 20.21
C ARG A 92 16.89 1.50 20.01
N VAL A 93 16.23 0.40 19.65
CA VAL A 93 16.87 -0.85 19.22
C VAL A 93 16.62 -1.05 17.73
N ILE A 94 17.68 -1.21 16.95
CA ILE A 94 17.61 -1.42 15.49
C ILE A 94 18.32 -2.73 15.14
N PRO A 95 17.57 -3.79 14.80
CA PRO A 95 18.16 -5.01 14.26
C PRO A 95 18.75 -4.76 12.85
N LEU A 96 19.93 -5.32 12.58
CA LEU A 96 20.61 -5.28 11.28
C LEU A 96 20.76 -6.71 10.75
N LEU A 97 20.16 -7.02 9.60
CA LEU A 97 20.34 -8.33 8.97
C LEU A 97 21.55 -8.27 8.05
N LEU A 98 22.62 -8.97 8.40
CA LEU A 98 23.87 -8.93 7.65
C LEU A 98 23.84 -9.84 6.41
N PRO A 99 24.69 -9.60 5.39
CA PRO A 99 24.94 -10.54 4.30
C PRO A 99 25.12 -11.98 4.78
N GLY A 100 24.39 -12.92 4.18
CA GLY A 100 24.43 -14.34 4.53
C GLY A 100 23.57 -14.75 5.73
N ALA A 101 22.83 -13.82 6.34
CA ALA A 101 21.81 -14.17 7.33
C ALA A 101 20.67 -14.95 6.65
N GLY A 102 20.55 -16.26 6.95
CA GLY A 102 19.65 -17.18 6.25
C GLY A 102 18.15 -16.94 6.45
N PRO A 103 17.26 -17.64 5.72
CA PRO A 103 15.80 -17.53 5.88
C PRO A 103 15.30 -17.89 7.29
N ASP A 104 16.05 -18.69 8.04
CA ASP A 104 15.81 -19.02 9.46
C ASP A 104 16.13 -17.89 10.45
N VAL A 105 16.53 -16.70 9.98
CA VAL A 105 16.76 -15.56 10.87
C VAL A 105 15.47 -15.15 11.59
N ASN A 106 14.28 -15.40 11.04
CA ASN A 106 13.04 -15.23 11.79
C ASN A 106 12.95 -16.16 13.02
N ASN A 107 13.54 -17.37 12.97
CA ASN A 107 13.66 -18.29 14.11
C ASN A 107 14.81 -17.93 15.06
N LEU A 108 15.78 -17.13 14.59
CA LEU A 108 16.92 -16.65 15.37
C LEU A 108 16.73 -15.25 15.97
N ILE A 109 15.83 -14.42 15.41
CA ILE A 109 15.39 -13.16 15.99
C ILE A 109 14.58 -13.52 17.22
N PRO A 110 15.09 -13.27 18.43
CA PRO A 110 14.37 -13.66 19.63
C PRO A 110 13.05 -12.89 19.66
N GLN A 111 11.98 -13.51 20.14
CA GLN A 111 10.60 -13.02 19.92
C GLN A 111 10.42 -11.53 20.23
N PHE A 112 11.13 -11.01 21.22
CA PHE A 112 11.06 -9.61 21.60
C PHE A 112 11.73 -8.62 20.62
N LEU A 113 12.61 -9.07 19.72
CA LEU A 113 13.15 -8.22 18.66
C LEU A 113 12.21 -8.09 17.47
N ARG A 114 11.24 -9.01 17.31
CA ARG A 114 10.25 -8.98 16.23
C ARG A 114 9.30 -7.77 16.29
N ARG A 115 9.25 -7.07 17.44
CA ARG A 115 8.47 -5.84 17.61
C ARG A 115 9.17 -4.58 17.07
N PHE A 116 10.45 -4.66 16.72
CA PHE A 116 11.21 -3.53 16.18
C PHE A 116 11.36 -3.65 14.67
N THR A 117 11.34 -2.51 13.98
CA THR A 117 11.71 -2.43 12.56
C THR A 117 13.21 -2.67 12.40
N TYR A 118 13.63 -3.28 11.29
CA TYR A 118 15.03 -3.66 11.05
C TYR A 118 15.58 -3.06 9.76
N ILE A 119 16.90 -3.02 9.63
CA ILE A 119 17.60 -2.72 8.39
C ILE A 119 18.09 -4.03 7.79
N ASP A 120 17.67 -4.31 6.56
CA ASP A 120 18.10 -5.50 5.82
C ASP A 120 19.29 -5.16 4.93
N LEU A 121 20.46 -5.73 5.24
CA LEU A 121 21.71 -5.62 4.48
C LEU A 121 22.07 -6.93 3.78
N ARG A 122 21.16 -7.92 3.73
CA ARG A 122 21.46 -9.27 3.18
C ARG A 122 21.93 -9.22 1.73
N SER A 123 21.45 -8.24 0.95
CA SER A 123 21.83 -7.99 -0.44
C SER A 123 23.13 -7.16 -0.60
N GLY A 124 23.89 -6.93 0.48
CA GLY A 124 25.14 -6.16 0.49
C GLY A 124 24.93 -4.69 0.88
N ILE A 125 25.99 -4.01 1.35
CA ILE A 125 25.90 -2.65 1.93
C ILE A 125 25.85 -1.57 0.83
N THR A 126 24.65 -1.12 0.48
CA THR A 126 24.45 -0.04 -0.50
C THR A 126 24.44 1.35 0.17
N PRO A 127 24.76 2.44 -0.56
CA PRO A 127 24.61 3.81 -0.03
C PRO A 127 23.20 4.08 0.51
N HIS A 128 22.17 3.63 -0.20
CA HIS A 128 20.78 3.77 0.21
C HIS A 128 20.49 3.07 1.55
N GLN A 129 20.95 1.84 1.76
CA GLN A 129 20.76 1.18 3.06
C GLN A 129 21.51 1.88 4.20
N LEU A 130 22.67 2.47 3.93
CA LEU A 130 23.37 3.28 4.92
C LEU A 130 22.66 4.60 5.21
N ASP A 131 22.01 5.21 4.22
CA ASP A 131 21.12 6.36 4.44
C ASP A 131 19.97 5.99 5.37
N ARG A 132 19.33 4.84 5.11
CA ARG A 132 18.24 4.33 5.96
C ARG A 132 18.72 4.00 7.39
N LEU A 133 19.89 3.38 7.51
CA LEU A 133 20.50 3.08 8.81
C LEU A 133 20.83 4.36 9.57
N ALA A 134 21.41 5.36 8.88
CA ALA A 134 21.73 6.65 9.47
C ALA A 134 20.47 7.39 9.95
N ALA A 135 19.40 7.40 9.15
CA ALA A 135 18.11 7.97 9.53
C ALA A 135 17.56 7.26 10.78
N GLY A 136 17.60 5.92 10.82
CA GLY A 136 17.20 5.13 11.99
C GLY A 136 17.98 5.49 13.26
N ILE A 137 19.30 5.67 13.16
CA ILE A 137 20.13 6.08 14.30
C ILE A 137 19.73 7.49 14.79
N ARG A 138 19.46 8.43 13.86
CA ARG A 138 19.01 9.79 14.20
C ARG A 138 17.57 9.86 14.71
N GLY A 139 16.80 8.78 14.58
CA GLY A 139 15.36 8.78 14.89
C GLY A 139 14.51 9.45 13.82
N GLU A 140 15.04 9.56 12.59
CA GLU A 140 14.38 10.17 11.45
C GLU A 140 13.73 9.08 10.56
N PRO A 141 12.56 9.35 9.96
CA PRO A 141 12.01 8.47 8.93
C PRO A 141 12.98 8.36 7.74
N PRO A 142 13.30 7.14 7.26
CA PRO A 142 14.28 6.95 6.18
C PRO A 142 13.87 7.49 4.80
N GLY A 143 12.63 7.94 4.65
CA GLY A 143 12.07 8.35 3.37
C GLY A 143 11.87 7.19 2.38
N PRO A 144 11.26 7.46 1.21
CA PRO A 144 11.12 6.48 0.14
C PRO A 144 12.50 6.10 -0.44
N PRO A 145 12.68 4.86 -0.93
CA PRO A 145 13.93 4.45 -1.58
C PRO A 145 14.27 5.31 -2.79
N GLY A 146 15.40 6.02 -2.74
CA GLY A 146 15.71 7.08 -3.70
C GLY A 146 16.20 6.59 -5.07
N GLU A 147 15.54 7.08 -6.12
CA GLU A 147 16.11 8.12 -7.00
C GLU A 147 15.04 9.16 -7.32
N LEU A 148 15.15 10.34 -6.69
CA LEU A 148 14.76 11.65 -7.22
C LEU A 148 15.56 12.68 -6.40
N ARG A 149 16.80 12.95 -6.86
CA ARG A 149 17.57 14.08 -6.35
C ARG A 149 17.03 15.35 -7.00
N THR A 150 16.27 16.15 -6.26
CA THR A 150 16.27 17.60 -6.48
C THR A 150 16.51 18.31 -5.15
N SER A 151 17.27 19.39 -5.24
CA SER A 151 17.94 20.09 -4.15
C SER A 151 17.01 20.96 -3.31
N ARG A 152 16.92 20.71 -2.00
CA ARG A 152 17.10 21.66 -0.88
C ARG A 152 16.83 20.94 0.46
N PRO A 153 17.53 21.28 1.55
CA PRO A 153 17.28 20.66 2.85
C PRO A 153 15.92 21.12 3.40
N PHE A 154 14.98 20.18 3.55
CA PHE A 154 13.75 20.37 4.31
C PHE A 154 14.07 20.33 5.80
N THR A 155 14.02 21.47 6.47
CA THR A 155 13.87 21.53 7.92
C THR A 155 12.41 21.23 8.27
N THR A 156 12.12 20.03 8.76
CA THR A 156 10.80 19.65 9.26
C THR A 156 10.53 20.35 10.58
N THR A 157 9.85 21.50 10.51
CA THR A 157 9.04 21.98 11.63
C THR A 157 7.69 21.26 11.53
N PRO A 158 7.12 20.69 12.60
CA PRO A 158 5.80 20.06 12.53
C PRO A 158 4.80 21.07 11.99
N SER A 159 4.24 20.80 10.81
CA SER A 159 3.19 21.63 10.22
C SER A 159 1.97 21.58 11.15
N ALA A 160 1.46 22.76 11.52
CA ALA A 160 0.26 22.88 12.33
C ALA A 160 -0.91 22.13 11.65
N PRO A 161 -1.81 21.48 12.41
CA PRO A 161 -2.92 20.73 11.82
C PRO A 161 -3.75 21.66 10.91
N ARG A 162 -3.91 21.26 9.64
CA ARG A 162 -4.67 22.01 8.63
C ARG A 162 -6.08 22.30 9.14
N GLU A 163 -6.46 23.58 9.15
CA GLU A 163 -7.80 23.98 9.56
C GLU A 163 -8.82 23.50 8.52
N ILE A 164 -9.71 22.59 8.92
CA ILE A 164 -10.72 22.01 8.02
C ILE A 164 -11.80 23.05 7.71
N SER A 165 -12.04 23.32 6.43
CA SER A 165 -13.03 24.30 5.99
C SER A 165 -14.48 23.89 6.36
N PRO A 166 -15.44 24.83 6.39
CA PRO A 166 -16.85 24.49 6.61
C PRO A 166 -17.41 23.53 5.55
N TRP A 167 -16.96 23.61 4.30
CA TRP A 167 -17.36 22.67 3.25
C TRP A 167 -16.83 21.28 3.58
N GLU A 168 -15.54 21.15 3.90
CA GLU A 168 -14.91 19.87 4.20
C GLU A 168 -15.55 19.17 5.41
N ARG A 169 -15.87 19.92 6.48
CA ARG A 169 -16.61 19.37 7.64
C ARG A 169 -17.98 18.80 7.24
N ARG A 170 -18.73 19.54 6.41
CA ARG A 170 -20.03 19.07 5.89
C ARG A 170 -19.87 17.85 4.97
N THR A 171 -18.86 17.86 4.12
CA THR A 171 -18.53 16.77 3.19
C THR A 171 -18.18 15.50 3.96
N LEU A 172 -17.29 15.57 4.96
CA LEU A 172 -16.97 14.43 5.83
C LEU A 172 -18.21 13.87 6.53
N SER A 173 -19.03 14.73 7.14
CA SER A 173 -20.27 14.31 7.80
C SER A 173 -21.25 13.62 6.83
N ARG A 174 -21.37 14.15 5.61
CA ARG A 174 -22.20 13.57 4.55
C ARG A 174 -21.66 12.21 4.10
N ILE A 175 -20.36 12.09 3.89
CA ILE A 175 -19.69 10.84 3.51
C ILE A 175 -19.89 9.78 4.60
N ASP A 176 -19.67 10.12 5.87
CA ASP A 176 -19.89 9.21 6.99
C ASP A 176 -21.35 8.73 7.05
N SER A 177 -22.31 9.62 6.74
CA SER A 177 -23.73 9.25 6.64
C SER A 177 -24.01 8.29 5.48
N ILE A 178 -23.49 8.59 4.28
CA ILE A 178 -23.63 7.75 3.09
C ILE A 178 -23.09 6.36 3.36
N LEU A 179 -21.86 6.27 3.87
CA LEU A 179 -21.22 4.99 4.20
C LEU A 179 -22.09 4.13 5.12
N ARG A 180 -22.61 4.71 6.21
CA ARG A 180 -23.48 3.98 7.16
C ARG A 180 -24.76 3.46 6.53
N VAL A 181 -25.46 4.26 5.72
CA VAL A 181 -26.74 3.83 5.11
C VAL A 181 -26.51 2.85 3.96
N THR A 182 -25.43 3.03 3.21
CA THR A 182 -25.04 2.13 2.12
C THR A 182 -24.63 0.78 2.64
N GLU A 183 -23.83 0.72 3.71
CA GLU A 183 -23.44 -0.55 4.31
C GLU A 183 -24.64 -1.38 4.76
N ARG A 184 -25.63 -0.75 5.42
CA ARG A 184 -26.88 -1.43 5.79
C ARG A 184 -27.60 -1.96 4.55
N TRP A 185 -27.68 -1.17 3.48
CA TRP A 185 -28.29 -1.61 2.24
C TRP A 185 -27.54 -2.78 1.61
N VAL A 186 -26.21 -2.70 1.46
CA VAL A 186 -25.39 -3.78 0.90
C VAL A 186 -25.57 -5.07 1.71
N SER A 187 -25.55 -4.99 3.04
CA SER A 187 -25.79 -6.15 3.89
C SER A 187 -27.20 -6.75 3.71
N SER A 188 -28.21 -5.92 3.42
CA SER A 188 -29.60 -6.36 3.22
C SER A 188 -29.87 -7.02 1.87
N ILE A 189 -29.04 -6.74 0.86
CA ILE A 189 -29.17 -7.32 -0.49
C ILE A 189 -28.26 -8.53 -0.71
N GLN A 190 -27.47 -8.93 0.29
CA GLN A 190 -26.63 -10.13 0.20
C GLN A 190 -27.50 -11.36 -0.03
N ASN A 191 -27.21 -12.10 -1.09
CA ASN A 191 -27.95 -13.28 -1.46
C ASN A 191 -27.77 -14.41 -0.44
N ARG A 192 -28.64 -15.42 -0.54
CA ARG A 192 -28.61 -16.59 0.37
C ARG A 192 -27.35 -17.45 0.21
N ASP A 193 -26.72 -17.41 -0.95
CA ASP A 193 -25.43 -18.07 -1.20
C ASP A 193 -24.26 -17.32 -0.53
N GLY A 194 -24.41 -16.04 -0.21
CA GLY A 194 -23.39 -15.18 0.39
C GLY A 194 -22.82 -14.14 -0.57
N GLY A 195 -23.06 -14.27 -1.87
CA GLY A 195 -22.65 -13.29 -2.86
C GLY A 195 -23.53 -12.04 -2.88
N LEU A 196 -23.06 -11.02 -3.60
CA LEU A 196 -23.82 -9.81 -3.87
C LEU A 196 -24.38 -9.82 -5.30
N PRO A 197 -25.60 -9.30 -5.49
CA PRO A 197 -26.25 -9.27 -6.79
C PRO A 197 -25.41 -8.52 -7.82
N SER A 198 -25.39 -9.03 -9.05
CA SER A 198 -24.66 -8.40 -10.15
C SER A 198 -25.18 -7.00 -10.43
N ASP A 199 -26.50 -6.82 -10.49
CA ASP A 199 -27.07 -5.62 -11.10
C ASP A 199 -27.99 -4.92 -10.09
N ALA A 200 -29.12 -5.55 -9.83
CA ALA A 200 -30.20 -5.07 -8.99
C ALA A 200 -30.53 -6.08 -7.89
N ASP A 201 -31.22 -5.61 -6.85
CA ASP A 201 -31.63 -6.42 -5.70
C ASP A 201 -32.32 -7.72 -6.15
N GLY A 202 -31.82 -8.86 -5.65
CA GLY A 202 -32.36 -10.19 -5.97
C GLY A 202 -31.86 -10.82 -7.28
N THR A 203 -31.00 -10.15 -8.04
CA THR A 203 -30.31 -10.77 -9.19
C THR A 203 -29.23 -11.77 -8.73
N SER A 204 -28.77 -12.61 -9.66
CA SER A 204 -27.72 -13.60 -9.39
C SER A 204 -26.46 -12.95 -8.82
N SER A 205 -25.80 -13.68 -7.93
CA SER A 205 -24.54 -13.26 -7.35
C SER A 205 -23.45 -13.13 -8.41
N CYS A 206 -22.56 -12.15 -8.24
CA CYS A 206 -21.45 -11.89 -9.16
C CYS A 206 -20.14 -11.71 -8.38
N THR A 207 -19.13 -12.50 -8.72
CA THR A 207 -17.80 -12.49 -8.09
C THR A 207 -17.11 -11.14 -8.19
N TRP A 208 -17.09 -10.50 -9.37
CA TRP A 208 -16.48 -9.18 -9.56
C TRP A 208 -17.12 -8.10 -8.70
N THR A 209 -18.46 -8.06 -8.66
CA THR A 209 -19.22 -7.13 -7.82
C THR A 209 -18.93 -7.33 -6.34
N SER A 210 -18.98 -8.60 -5.94
CA SER A 210 -18.81 -9.01 -4.55
C SER A 210 -17.42 -8.66 -4.02
N ALA A 211 -16.38 -9.03 -4.76
CA ALA A 211 -14.99 -8.74 -4.41
C ALA A 211 -14.74 -7.24 -4.29
N GLY A 212 -15.15 -6.49 -5.31
CA GLY A 212 -14.97 -5.05 -5.35
C GLY A 212 -15.74 -4.31 -4.25
N MET A 213 -16.95 -4.76 -3.90
CA MET A 213 -17.74 -4.17 -2.82
C MET A 213 -17.12 -4.42 -1.45
N VAL A 214 -16.64 -5.64 -1.20
CA VAL A 214 -15.91 -5.96 0.04
C VAL A 214 -14.68 -5.06 0.16
N TYR A 215 -13.87 -4.95 -0.90
CA TYR A 215 -12.72 -4.05 -0.92
C TYR A 215 -13.11 -2.59 -0.61
N ALA A 216 -14.14 -2.06 -1.29
CA ALA A 216 -14.57 -0.67 -1.15
C ALA A 216 -15.05 -0.31 0.27
N ILE A 217 -15.69 -1.24 0.97
CA ILE A 217 -16.18 -1.04 2.34
C ILE A 217 -15.07 -1.30 3.37
N ASN A 218 -14.31 -2.38 3.21
CA ASN A 218 -13.36 -2.85 4.23
C ASN A 218 -12.17 -1.90 4.41
N ARG A 219 -11.70 -1.24 3.35
CA ARG A 219 -10.61 -0.24 3.41
C ARG A 219 -10.87 0.96 4.33
N ARG A 220 -12.08 1.09 4.88
CA ARG A 220 -12.47 2.14 5.84
C ARG A 220 -12.72 1.64 7.26
N GLN A 221 -12.90 0.34 7.44
CA GLN A 221 -13.35 -0.22 8.71
C GLN A 221 -12.17 -0.69 9.55
N ARG A 222 -11.94 -0.01 10.68
CA ARG A 222 -11.08 -0.49 11.76
C ARG A 222 -11.86 -1.26 12.84
N THR A 223 -13.15 -1.56 12.62
CA THR A 223 -14.02 -2.12 13.66
C THR A 223 -14.61 -3.48 13.26
N THR A 224 -14.81 -4.34 14.25
CA THR A 224 -15.17 -5.75 14.12
C THR A 224 -16.68 -6.02 13.91
N ALA A 225 -17.55 -5.04 14.18
CA ALA A 225 -19.00 -5.22 14.24
C ALA A 225 -19.68 -5.56 12.89
N SER A 226 -19.06 -5.18 11.78
CA SER A 226 -19.57 -5.40 10.42
C SER A 226 -18.95 -6.61 9.71
N GLY A 227 -18.01 -7.30 10.37
CA GLY A 227 -17.14 -8.28 9.72
C GLY A 227 -17.84 -9.54 9.21
N HIS A 228 -18.97 -9.95 9.80
CA HIS A 228 -19.58 -11.24 9.47
C HIS A 228 -20.10 -11.34 8.03
N TRP A 229 -20.88 -10.35 7.57
CA TRP A 229 -21.46 -10.40 6.21
C TRP A 229 -20.39 -10.11 5.14
N LEU A 230 -19.41 -9.25 5.44
CA LEU A 230 -18.25 -9.00 4.59
C LEU A 230 -17.41 -10.26 4.40
N ARG A 231 -17.08 -10.94 5.51
CA ARG A 231 -16.34 -12.22 5.48
C ARG A 231 -17.12 -13.27 4.73
N ARG A 232 -18.43 -13.39 4.95
CA ARG A 232 -19.30 -14.30 4.19
C ARG A 232 -19.27 -14.00 2.68
N THR A 233 -19.29 -12.72 2.30
CA THR A 233 -19.18 -12.30 0.88
C THR A 233 -17.82 -12.67 0.30
N LEU A 234 -16.74 -12.40 1.04
CA LEU A 234 -15.39 -12.73 0.61
C LEU A 234 -15.21 -14.24 0.47
N THR A 235 -15.61 -15.03 1.48
CA THR A 235 -15.61 -16.50 1.41
C THR A 235 -16.36 -16.98 0.18
N TRP A 236 -17.56 -16.45 -0.09
CA TRP A 236 -18.29 -16.81 -1.30
C TRP A 236 -17.50 -16.49 -2.59
N VAL A 237 -16.85 -15.33 -2.70
CA VAL A 237 -15.97 -15.01 -3.85
C VAL A 237 -14.86 -16.06 -4.00
N LEU A 238 -14.22 -16.43 -2.89
CA LEU A 238 -13.08 -17.35 -2.88
C LEU A 238 -13.48 -18.80 -3.20
N ASP A 239 -14.66 -19.23 -2.74
CA ASP A 239 -15.25 -20.53 -3.06
C ASP A 239 -15.68 -20.62 -4.54
N ASN A 240 -15.94 -19.47 -5.17
CA ASN A 240 -16.34 -19.35 -6.57
C ASN A 240 -15.16 -18.99 -7.51
N ARG A 241 -13.92 -19.10 -7.04
CA ARG A 241 -12.72 -19.04 -7.89
C ARG A 241 -12.68 -20.23 -8.83
N ASN A 242 -12.00 -20.05 -9.95
CA ASN A 242 -11.71 -21.14 -10.86
C ASN A 242 -10.52 -21.97 -10.36
N ARG A 243 -10.39 -23.18 -10.91
CA ARG A 243 -9.26 -24.08 -10.64
C ARG A 243 -7.91 -23.51 -11.07
N ASP A 244 -7.91 -22.47 -11.90
CA ASP A 244 -6.68 -21.77 -12.29
C ASP A 244 -6.17 -20.83 -11.19
N GLY A 245 -6.92 -20.64 -10.10
CA GLY A 245 -6.61 -19.74 -8.98
C GLY A 245 -7.23 -18.35 -9.14
N GLY A 246 -7.68 -18.00 -10.34
CA GLY A 246 -8.27 -16.70 -10.65
C GLY A 246 -9.76 -16.61 -10.34
N VAL A 247 -10.27 -15.38 -10.35
CA VAL A 247 -11.68 -15.08 -10.07
C VAL A 247 -12.41 -14.76 -11.39
N PRO A 248 -13.53 -15.44 -11.72
CA PRO A 248 -14.34 -15.13 -12.89
C PRO A 248 -15.09 -13.80 -12.78
N LEU A 249 -15.75 -13.37 -13.86
CA LEU A 249 -16.59 -12.16 -13.84
C LEU A 249 -17.88 -12.37 -13.03
N VAL A 250 -18.66 -13.41 -13.33
CA VAL A 250 -20.00 -13.63 -12.76
C VAL A 250 -20.07 -14.94 -11.98
N ILE A 251 -19.86 -16.08 -12.65
CA ILE A 251 -20.04 -17.42 -12.07
C ILE A 251 -18.79 -18.31 -12.26
N PRO A 252 -18.58 -19.34 -11.41
CA PRO A 252 -17.57 -20.36 -11.62
C PRO A 252 -17.68 -21.01 -13.00
N GLY A 253 -16.55 -21.18 -13.67
CA GLY A 253 -16.48 -21.77 -15.01
C GLY A 253 -16.41 -20.74 -16.14
N ASP A 254 -16.81 -19.49 -15.92
CA ASP A 254 -16.43 -18.39 -16.82
C ASP A 254 -14.92 -18.15 -16.74
N PRO A 255 -14.26 -17.63 -17.79
CA PRO A 255 -12.85 -17.29 -17.71
C PRO A 255 -12.56 -16.30 -16.56
N SER A 256 -11.52 -16.61 -15.78
CA SER A 256 -10.96 -15.71 -14.76
C SER A 256 -10.55 -14.38 -15.40
N ILE A 257 -10.80 -13.27 -14.72
CA ILE A 257 -10.44 -11.93 -15.21
C ILE A 257 -9.53 -11.20 -14.22
N THR A 258 -8.67 -10.35 -14.75
CA THR A 258 -7.69 -9.58 -13.95
C THR A 258 -8.37 -8.69 -12.93
N ASP A 259 -9.42 -7.96 -13.32
CA ASP A 259 -10.12 -7.02 -12.43
C ASP A 259 -10.71 -7.72 -11.19
N ALA A 260 -11.40 -8.85 -11.37
CA ALA A 260 -12.03 -9.57 -10.27
C ALA A 260 -10.99 -10.22 -9.36
N THR A 261 -9.94 -10.79 -9.94
CA THR A 261 -8.83 -11.42 -9.20
C THR A 261 -8.08 -10.37 -8.36
N ALA A 262 -7.75 -9.22 -8.95
CA ALA A 262 -7.10 -8.11 -8.26
C ALA A 262 -7.97 -7.53 -7.13
N GLN A 263 -9.27 -7.34 -7.37
CA GLN A 263 -10.19 -6.85 -6.33
C GLN A 263 -10.38 -7.86 -5.20
N ALA A 264 -10.38 -9.17 -5.49
CA ALA A 264 -10.43 -10.20 -4.46
C ALA A 264 -9.15 -10.20 -3.62
N LEU A 265 -7.98 -10.06 -4.25
CA LEU A 265 -6.70 -9.95 -3.54
C LEU A 265 -6.66 -8.70 -2.64
N LEU A 266 -7.12 -7.56 -3.13
CA LEU A 266 -7.27 -6.34 -2.32
C LEU A 266 -8.23 -6.56 -1.13
N ALA A 267 -9.38 -7.20 -1.35
CA ALA A 267 -10.33 -7.54 -0.29
C ALA A 267 -9.70 -8.46 0.78
N CYS A 268 -8.94 -9.47 0.36
CA CYS A 268 -8.18 -10.34 1.26
C CYS A 268 -7.16 -9.55 2.07
N ALA A 269 -6.35 -8.70 1.43
CA ALA A 269 -5.34 -7.90 2.12
C ALA A 269 -5.95 -6.95 3.16
N GLU A 270 -7.05 -6.27 2.83
CA GLU A 270 -7.77 -5.42 3.81
C GLU A 270 -8.33 -6.25 4.98
N MET A 271 -8.83 -7.47 4.71
CA MET A 271 -9.34 -8.35 5.76
C MET A 271 -8.23 -8.81 6.70
N GLN A 272 -7.04 -9.09 6.16
CA GLN A 272 -5.87 -9.49 6.94
C GLN A 272 -5.34 -8.37 7.84
N ARG A 273 -5.51 -7.10 7.47
CA ARG A 273 -5.18 -5.96 8.35
C ARG A 273 -6.04 -5.92 9.62
N VAL A 274 -7.25 -6.48 9.58
CA VAL A 274 -8.19 -6.52 10.71
C VAL A 274 -8.12 -7.86 11.46
N SER A 275 -7.89 -8.97 10.75
CA SER A 275 -7.85 -10.32 11.31
C SER A 275 -6.77 -11.16 10.62
N PRO A 276 -5.51 -11.08 11.09
CA PRO A 276 -4.37 -11.76 10.47
C PRO A 276 -4.45 -13.30 10.57
N GLY A 277 -3.96 -13.99 9.53
CA GLY A 277 -3.71 -15.44 9.50
C GLY A 277 -4.87 -16.34 9.03
N GLY A 278 -4.54 -17.58 8.68
CA GLY A 278 -5.48 -18.66 8.34
C GLY A 278 -5.70 -18.87 6.83
N GLU A 279 -6.86 -19.42 6.47
CA GLU A 279 -7.27 -19.80 5.09
C GLU A 279 -7.20 -18.66 4.06
N LEU A 280 -7.30 -17.40 4.52
CA LEU A 280 -7.16 -16.20 3.69
C LEU A 280 -5.73 -16.01 3.16
N GLU A 281 -4.72 -16.46 3.90
CA GLU A 281 -3.32 -16.33 3.47
C GLU A 281 -3.04 -17.27 2.29
N THR A 282 -3.36 -18.56 2.43
CA THR A 282 -3.22 -19.55 1.34
C THR A 282 -4.01 -19.16 0.10
N THR A 283 -5.24 -18.68 0.29
CA THR A 283 -6.09 -18.21 -0.82
C THR A 283 -5.47 -16.99 -1.53
N SER A 284 -4.81 -16.09 -0.78
CA SER A 284 -4.16 -14.92 -1.37
C SER A 284 -2.96 -15.30 -2.23
N ASP A 285 -2.23 -16.36 -1.86
CA ASP A 285 -1.12 -16.88 -2.67
C ASP A 285 -1.62 -17.35 -4.05
N ASP A 286 -2.75 -18.07 -4.14
CA ASP A 286 -3.33 -18.47 -5.44
C ASP A 286 -3.66 -17.27 -6.35
N LEU A 287 -4.21 -16.19 -5.74
CA LEU A 287 -4.58 -14.98 -6.47
C LEU A 287 -3.35 -14.21 -6.95
N ILE A 288 -2.30 -14.16 -6.13
CA ILE A 288 -1.00 -13.59 -6.50
C ILE A 288 -0.42 -14.39 -7.65
N ASP A 289 -0.31 -15.71 -7.52
CA ASP A 289 0.25 -16.58 -8.55
C ASP A 289 -0.51 -16.46 -9.87
N TRP A 290 -1.84 -16.36 -9.84
CA TRP A 290 -2.63 -16.13 -11.05
C TRP A 290 -2.26 -14.80 -11.73
N LEU A 291 -2.15 -13.71 -10.96
CA LEU A 291 -1.77 -12.40 -11.51
C LEU A 291 -0.34 -12.42 -12.06
N LEU A 292 0.62 -13.02 -11.36
CA LEU A 292 2.01 -13.14 -11.82
C LEU A 292 2.10 -13.93 -13.13
N ASN A 293 1.43 -15.08 -13.21
CA ASN A 293 1.42 -15.93 -14.40
C ASN A 293 0.67 -15.31 -15.60
N ARG A 294 -0.12 -14.26 -15.38
CA ARG A 294 -0.90 -13.56 -16.41
C ARG A 294 -0.27 -12.26 -16.91
N GLN A 295 0.81 -11.81 -16.29
CA GLN A 295 1.52 -10.64 -16.79
C GLN A 295 2.12 -10.95 -18.16
N GLN A 296 1.90 -10.05 -19.11
CA GLN A 296 2.43 -10.20 -20.46
C GLN A 296 3.90 -9.80 -20.51
N PRO A 297 4.65 -10.20 -21.56
CA PRO A 297 6.03 -9.74 -21.77
C PRO A 297 6.17 -8.21 -21.87
N SER A 298 5.10 -7.50 -22.22
CA SER A 298 5.05 -6.04 -22.21
C SER A 298 5.06 -5.43 -20.80
N GLY A 299 4.78 -6.23 -19.76
CA GLY A 299 4.59 -5.79 -18.38
C GLY A 299 3.13 -5.49 -18.02
N GLY A 300 2.23 -5.37 -19.00
CA GLY A 300 0.82 -5.11 -18.78
C GLY A 300 -0.02 -6.38 -18.56
N TRP A 301 -1.28 -6.18 -18.14
CA TRP A 301 -2.27 -7.25 -17.99
C TRP A 301 -3.44 -7.06 -18.94
N ALA A 302 -3.78 -8.14 -19.66
CA ALA A 302 -5.05 -8.25 -20.36
C ALA A 302 -6.23 -8.28 -19.38
N TRP A 303 -7.44 -8.08 -19.90
CA TRP A 303 -8.64 -8.17 -19.07
C TRP A 303 -9.05 -9.61 -18.79
N ARG A 304 -9.12 -10.46 -19.82
CA ARG A 304 -9.61 -11.83 -19.70
C ARG A 304 -8.60 -12.89 -20.16
N THR A 305 -8.12 -12.81 -21.39
CA THR A 305 -7.26 -13.85 -21.96
C THR A 305 -5.89 -13.29 -22.31
N SER A 306 -4.84 -14.11 -22.23
CA SER A 306 -3.46 -13.67 -22.45
C SER A 306 -3.15 -13.27 -23.90
N ASP A 307 -4.01 -13.61 -24.84
CA ASP A 307 -3.95 -13.25 -26.27
C ASP A 307 -4.60 -11.89 -26.59
N GLU A 308 -5.33 -11.28 -25.64
CA GLU A 308 -5.75 -9.87 -25.73
C GLU A 308 -4.57 -8.95 -25.42
N ASP A 309 -4.52 -7.75 -26.01
CA ASP A 309 -3.54 -6.74 -25.58
C ASP A 309 -3.80 -6.31 -24.12
N ALA A 310 -2.75 -5.88 -23.44
CA ALA A 310 -2.87 -5.31 -22.10
C ALA A 310 -3.80 -4.08 -22.06
N TRP A 311 -4.62 -4.01 -21.00
CA TRP A 311 -5.56 -2.93 -20.75
C TRP A 311 -5.09 -2.06 -19.57
N THR A 312 -5.23 -0.75 -19.69
CA THR A 312 -4.78 0.19 -18.65
C THR A 312 -5.47 -0.07 -17.32
N ALA A 313 -6.80 -0.23 -17.33
CA ALA A 313 -7.56 -0.45 -16.10
C ALA A 313 -7.18 -1.77 -15.40
N SER A 314 -6.94 -2.83 -16.18
CA SER A 314 -6.55 -4.14 -15.63
C SER A 314 -5.12 -4.12 -15.11
N THR A 315 -4.20 -3.47 -15.83
CA THR A 315 -2.82 -3.26 -15.38
C THR A 315 -2.78 -2.44 -14.09
N ALA A 316 -3.57 -1.36 -13.99
CA ALA A 316 -3.64 -0.53 -12.79
C ALA A 316 -4.21 -1.28 -11.58
N TYR A 317 -5.25 -2.11 -11.75
CA TYR A 317 -5.76 -2.94 -10.66
C TYR A 317 -4.77 -4.03 -10.24
N ALA A 318 -4.14 -4.73 -11.20
CA ALA A 318 -3.14 -5.76 -10.90
C ALA A 318 -1.95 -5.17 -10.13
N LEU A 319 -1.42 -4.04 -10.61
CA LEU A 319 -0.34 -3.31 -9.94
C LEU A 319 -0.72 -2.91 -8.51
N HIS A 320 -1.91 -2.35 -8.31
CA HIS A 320 -2.40 -1.98 -6.99
C HIS A 320 -2.53 -3.19 -6.07
N ALA A 321 -3.16 -4.26 -6.53
CA ALA A 321 -3.37 -5.46 -5.75
C ALA A 321 -2.06 -6.14 -5.35
N LEU A 322 -1.11 -6.29 -6.29
CA LEU A 322 0.20 -6.87 -6.01
C LEU A 322 1.01 -5.99 -5.04
N SER A 323 0.97 -4.68 -5.19
CA SER A 323 1.68 -3.76 -4.27
C SER A 323 1.11 -3.82 -2.85
N VAL A 324 -0.22 -3.81 -2.70
CA VAL A 324 -0.86 -3.95 -1.40
C VAL A 324 -0.58 -5.33 -0.80
N ALA A 325 -0.59 -6.39 -1.62
CA ALA A 325 -0.25 -7.73 -1.17
C ALA A 325 1.21 -7.80 -0.68
N ASN A 326 2.17 -7.21 -1.40
CA ASN A 326 3.56 -7.10 -0.96
C ASN A 326 3.67 -6.47 0.43
N ASP A 327 2.93 -5.38 0.65
CA ASP A 327 3.01 -4.59 1.88
C ASP A 327 2.36 -5.28 3.07
N VAL A 328 1.26 -6.01 2.85
CA VAL A 328 0.45 -6.62 3.92
C VAL A 328 0.83 -8.08 4.18
N LEU A 329 1.08 -8.84 3.10
CA LEU A 329 1.29 -10.30 3.14
C LEU A 329 2.78 -10.68 3.08
N GLY A 330 3.63 -9.70 2.79
CA GLY A 330 5.07 -9.89 2.62
C GLY A 330 5.46 -10.31 1.21
N GLU A 331 6.78 -10.38 0.98
CA GLU A 331 7.35 -10.64 -0.33
C GLU A 331 7.12 -12.09 -0.79
N ARG A 332 6.82 -12.24 -2.08
CA ARG A 332 6.68 -13.52 -2.79
C ARG A 332 7.56 -13.52 -4.05
N PRO A 333 8.06 -14.68 -4.52
CA PRO A 333 8.88 -14.76 -5.73
C PRO A 333 8.19 -14.12 -6.95
N GLY A 334 8.93 -13.33 -7.74
CA GLY A 334 8.42 -12.67 -8.95
C GLY A 334 7.51 -11.47 -8.72
N LEU A 335 7.06 -11.23 -7.48
CA LEU A 335 6.09 -10.18 -7.17
C LEU A 335 6.65 -8.77 -7.42
N ARG A 336 7.86 -8.48 -6.94
CA ARG A 336 8.51 -7.17 -7.17
C ARG A 336 8.82 -6.90 -8.64
N ASP A 337 9.23 -7.93 -9.36
CA ASP A 337 9.51 -7.83 -10.80
C ASP A 337 8.24 -7.53 -11.58
N ALA A 338 7.13 -8.16 -11.19
CA ALA A 338 5.82 -7.90 -11.78
C ALA A 338 5.32 -6.48 -11.49
N ILE A 339 5.43 -6.00 -10.24
CA ILE A 339 5.12 -4.61 -9.88
C ILE A 339 5.94 -3.64 -10.74
N THR A 340 7.25 -3.87 -10.84
CA THR A 340 8.17 -3.01 -11.60
C THR A 340 7.78 -2.97 -13.07
N SER A 341 7.51 -4.13 -13.67
CA SER A 341 7.12 -4.24 -15.08
C SER A 341 5.76 -3.60 -15.36
N GLY A 342 4.80 -3.75 -14.43
CA GLY A 342 3.48 -3.11 -14.51
C GLY A 342 3.55 -1.59 -14.41
N LEU A 343 4.41 -1.08 -13.53
CA LEU A 343 4.65 0.36 -13.40
C LEU A 343 5.32 0.93 -14.65
N SER A 344 6.32 0.24 -15.21
CA SER A 344 6.94 0.62 -16.48
C SER A 344 5.91 0.65 -17.60
N TRP A 345 5.04 -0.36 -17.72
CA TRP A 345 3.98 -0.37 -18.72
C TRP A 345 3.04 0.84 -18.59
N LEU A 346 2.58 1.19 -17.37
CA LEU A 346 1.74 2.38 -17.18
C LEU A 346 2.48 3.67 -17.53
N ARG A 347 3.78 3.76 -17.24
CA ARG A 347 4.59 4.93 -17.58
C ARG A 347 4.76 5.08 -19.09
N ASP A 348 5.08 3.99 -19.77
CA ASP A 348 5.44 3.99 -21.19
C ASP A 348 4.21 4.09 -22.10
N THR A 349 3.03 3.70 -21.62
CA THR A 349 1.76 3.78 -22.36
C THR A 349 0.96 5.04 -22.07
N ARG A 350 1.48 5.93 -21.23
CA ARG A 350 0.88 7.24 -20.96
C ARG A 350 1.01 8.13 -22.21
N ASN A 351 -0.07 8.83 -22.56
CA ASN A 351 -0.08 9.74 -23.69
C ASN A 351 0.59 11.08 -23.34
N ASP A 352 0.89 11.90 -24.36
CA ASP A 352 1.52 13.22 -24.20
C ASP A 352 0.70 14.20 -23.35
N ASP A 353 -0.61 14.01 -23.27
CA ASP A 353 -1.51 14.77 -22.40
C ASP A 353 -1.48 14.30 -20.93
N CYS A 354 -0.53 13.43 -20.57
CA CYS A 354 -0.41 12.76 -19.29
C CYS A 354 -1.63 11.89 -18.90
N GLY A 355 -2.57 11.65 -19.82
CA GLY A 355 -3.68 10.73 -19.62
C GLY A 355 -3.40 9.32 -20.15
N TRP A 356 -4.37 8.44 -19.95
CA TRP A 356 -4.38 7.09 -20.52
C TRP A 356 -5.67 6.79 -21.27
N GLY A 357 -5.52 6.14 -22.42
CA GLY A 357 -6.60 5.45 -23.08
C GLY A 357 -6.82 4.05 -22.51
N SER A 358 -7.82 3.33 -23.05
CA SER A 358 -8.14 1.97 -22.63
C SER A 358 -7.00 0.96 -22.85
N GLN A 359 -6.19 1.18 -23.89
CA GLN A 359 -5.00 0.42 -24.25
C GLN A 359 -3.90 1.37 -24.73
N ALA A 360 -2.67 0.86 -24.88
CA ALA A 360 -1.54 1.62 -25.40
C ALA A 360 -1.86 2.30 -26.75
N GLY A 361 -1.54 3.59 -26.86
CA GLY A 361 -1.78 4.39 -28.07
C GLY A 361 -3.24 4.77 -28.34
N ARG A 362 -4.20 4.38 -27.49
CA ARG A 362 -5.59 4.86 -27.56
C ARG A 362 -5.69 6.24 -26.91
N ALA A 363 -6.60 7.07 -27.44
CA ALA A 363 -6.84 8.41 -26.90
C ALA A 363 -7.20 8.38 -25.42
N SER A 364 -6.69 9.36 -24.66
CA SER A 364 -6.93 9.46 -23.23
C SER A 364 -8.41 9.54 -22.90
N GLN A 365 -8.81 8.86 -21.82
CA GLN A 365 -10.19 8.82 -21.32
C GLN A 365 -10.20 9.20 -19.83
N PRO A 366 -11.04 10.16 -19.39
CA PRO A 366 -11.09 10.57 -17.99
C PRO A 366 -11.30 9.43 -16.99
N ALA A 367 -12.17 8.48 -17.31
CA ALA A 367 -12.44 7.35 -16.41
C ALA A 367 -11.23 6.43 -16.24
N VAL A 368 -10.53 6.12 -17.35
CA VAL A 368 -9.35 5.27 -17.35
C VAL A 368 -8.17 5.97 -16.67
N SER A 369 -7.97 7.24 -16.98
CA SER A 369 -6.91 8.06 -16.38
C SER A 369 -7.12 8.21 -14.88
N GLY A 370 -8.34 8.52 -14.44
CA GLY A 370 -8.69 8.61 -13.01
C GLY A 370 -8.49 7.30 -12.25
N LEU A 371 -8.81 6.16 -12.87
CA LEU A 371 -8.56 4.84 -12.28
C LEU A 371 -7.05 4.58 -12.13
N ALA A 372 -6.26 4.84 -13.18
CA ALA A 372 -4.81 4.70 -13.11
C ALA A 372 -4.20 5.60 -12.04
N MET A 373 -4.59 6.88 -12.01
CA MET A 373 -4.18 7.84 -10.97
C MET A 373 -4.54 7.35 -9.57
N PHE A 374 -5.76 6.87 -9.38
CA PHE A 374 -6.21 6.33 -8.10
C PHE A 374 -5.31 5.17 -7.66
N CYS A 375 -5.12 4.15 -8.51
CA CYS A 375 -4.28 3.00 -8.16
C CYS A 375 -2.82 3.40 -7.88
N LEU A 376 -2.23 4.30 -8.69
CA LEU A 376 -0.87 4.81 -8.48
C LEU A 376 -0.73 5.57 -7.16
N ALA A 377 -1.70 6.42 -6.83
CA ALA A 377 -1.69 7.17 -5.59
C ALA A 377 -1.85 6.27 -4.34
N GLU A 378 -2.63 5.19 -4.44
CA GLU A 378 -2.80 4.22 -3.34
C GLU A 378 -1.53 3.42 -3.05
N ILE A 379 -0.66 3.23 -4.04
CA ILE A 379 0.66 2.57 -3.86
C ILE A 379 1.79 3.58 -3.57
N GLY A 380 1.44 4.81 -3.20
CA GLY A 380 2.40 5.84 -2.78
C GLY A 380 2.98 6.69 -3.92
N LEU A 381 2.61 6.46 -5.18
CA LEU A 381 3.09 7.22 -6.34
C LEU A 381 2.20 8.45 -6.63
N ARG A 382 1.94 9.25 -5.59
CA ARG A 382 1.01 10.39 -5.66
C ARG A 382 1.48 11.47 -6.61
N GLU A 383 2.77 11.81 -6.61
CA GLU A 383 3.35 12.82 -7.51
C GLU A 383 3.22 12.42 -8.98
N PHE A 384 3.49 11.15 -9.29
CA PHE A 384 3.35 10.64 -10.66
C PHE A 384 1.88 10.59 -11.10
N ALA A 385 0.97 10.17 -10.21
CA ALA A 385 -0.48 10.24 -10.45
C ALA A 385 -0.93 11.69 -10.66
N ALA A 386 -0.33 12.63 -9.93
CA ALA A 386 -0.62 14.04 -9.99
C ALA A 386 -0.31 14.67 -11.38
N GLU A 387 0.65 14.17 -12.13
CA GLU A 387 0.94 14.69 -13.47
C GLU A 387 -0.28 14.64 -14.42
N SER A 388 -1.22 13.72 -14.20
CA SER A 388 -2.47 13.61 -14.97
C SER A 388 -3.60 14.56 -14.51
N GLY A 389 -3.39 15.32 -13.43
CA GLY A 389 -4.40 16.18 -12.83
C GLY A 389 -4.89 17.30 -13.75
N ASP A 390 -3.99 17.86 -14.55
CA ASP A 390 -4.28 18.91 -15.54
C ASP A 390 -5.23 18.42 -16.62
N TYR A 391 -4.98 17.23 -17.15
CA TYR A 391 -5.84 16.57 -18.13
C TYR A 391 -7.26 16.37 -17.59
N LEU A 392 -7.38 15.78 -16.39
CA LEU A 392 -8.71 15.59 -15.80
C LEU A 392 -9.40 16.92 -15.52
N ARG A 393 -8.69 17.93 -14.99
CA ARG A 393 -9.27 19.27 -14.79
C ARG A 393 -9.85 19.85 -16.09
N GLN A 394 -9.12 19.75 -17.20
CA GLN A 394 -9.59 20.24 -18.50
C GLN A 394 -10.78 19.44 -19.07
N LYS A 395 -10.92 18.18 -18.70
CA LYS A 395 -12.03 17.30 -19.13
C LYS A 395 -13.26 17.38 -18.24
N GLN A 396 -13.21 18.08 -17.11
CA GLN A 396 -14.38 18.28 -16.25
C GLN A 396 -15.37 19.22 -16.95
N ASN A 397 -16.62 18.78 -17.13
CA ASN A 397 -17.68 19.59 -17.73
C ASN A 397 -18.21 20.66 -16.76
N ASP A 398 -19.10 21.54 -17.22
CA ASP A 398 -19.66 22.62 -16.42
C ASP A 398 -20.47 22.13 -15.21
N GLU A 399 -21.06 20.93 -15.31
CA GLU A 399 -21.82 20.30 -14.22
C GLU A 399 -20.94 19.65 -13.14
N GLY A 400 -19.62 19.60 -13.35
CA GLY A 400 -18.63 19.01 -12.45
C GLY A 400 -18.28 17.54 -12.74
N GLY A 401 -18.88 16.91 -13.74
CA GLY A 401 -18.63 15.51 -14.13
C GLY A 401 -17.59 15.36 -15.23
N TRP A 402 -17.25 14.11 -15.57
CA TRP A 402 -16.24 13.72 -16.57
C TRP A 402 -16.76 12.81 -17.69
N GLN A 403 -18.05 12.45 -17.68
CA GLN A 403 -18.79 11.73 -18.75
C GLN A 403 -17.90 10.90 -19.71
N SER A 404 -17.36 9.80 -19.23
CA SER A 404 -16.43 8.92 -19.96
C SER A 404 -16.65 7.47 -19.54
N THR A 405 -16.44 6.51 -20.44
CA THR A 405 -16.54 5.06 -20.17
C THR A 405 -15.19 4.42 -19.88
N ILE A 406 -15.19 3.16 -19.44
CA ILE A 406 -14.02 2.27 -19.50
C ILE A 406 -14.38 1.14 -20.46
N ASP A 407 -13.71 1.12 -21.60
CA ASP A 407 -13.95 0.13 -22.64
C ASP A 407 -13.46 -1.26 -22.21
N ARG A 408 -14.10 -2.31 -22.74
CA ARG A 408 -13.71 -3.72 -22.60
C ARG A 408 -14.01 -4.47 -23.91
N PRO A 409 -13.42 -5.66 -24.14
CA PRO A 409 -13.69 -6.49 -25.31
C PRO A 409 -15.18 -6.75 -25.58
N THR A 410 -15.49 -6.97 -26.87
CA THR A 410 -16.82 -7.02 -27.51
C THR A 410 -18.02 -7.34 -26.61
N GLY A 411 -18.96 -6.39 -26.50
CA GLY A 411 -20.25 -6.57 -25.83
C GLY A 411 -20.26 -6.25 -24.33
N HIS A 412 -19.10 -6.08 -23.72
CA HIS A 412 -18.96 -5.77 -22.29
C HIS A 412 -18.52 -4.33 -22.02
N SER A 413 -19.00 -3.36 -22.82
CA SER A 413 -18.87 -1.95 -22.43
C SER A 413 -19.61 -1.74 -21.12
N ILE A 414 -18.87 -1.81 -20.02
CA ILE A 414 -19.35 -1.35 -18.73
C ILE A 414 -19.42 0.15 -18.92
N ILE A 415 -20.63 0.69 -19.11
CA ILE A 415 -20.87 2.14 -19.12
C ILE A 415 -20.56 2.63 -17.71
N ARG A 416 -19.26 2.78 -17.41
CA ARG A 416 -18.77 3.43 -16.21
C ARG A 416 -19.06 4.89 -16.42
N PHE A 417 -19.76 5.53 -15.49
CA PHE A 417 -19.82 6.97 -15.49
C PHE A 417 -18.49 7.42 -14.88
N GLY A 418 -17.62 7.97 -15.73
CA GLY A 418 -16.22 8.28 -15.41
C GLY A 418 -16.02 9.13 -14.16
N ASP A 419 -17.07 9.80 -13.70
CA ASP A 419 -17.11 10.67 -12.52
C ASP A 419 -16.50 10.01 -11.28
N ALA A 420 -16.86 8.76 -10.96
CA ALA A 420 -16.33 8.10 -9.77
C ALA A 420 -14.81 7.84 -9.88
N HIS A 421 -14.34 7.39 -11.03
CA HIS A 421 -12.92 7.06 -11.22
C HIS A 421 -12.06 8.33 -11.35
N ALA A 422 -12.53 9.31 -12.12
CA ALA A 422 -11.90 10.62 -12.22
C ALA A 422 -11.83 11.31 -10.86
N LEU A 423 -12.93 11.33 -10.10
CA LEU A 423 -12.95 11.89 -8.75
C LEU A 423 -12.01 11.13 -7.81
N ALA A 424 -11.99 9.79 -7.86
CA ALA A 424 -11.09 8.98 -7.04
C ALA A 424 -9.62 9.31 -7.34
N GLY A 425 -9.24 9.40 -8.61
CA GLY A 425 -7.89 9.77 -9.03
C GLY A 425 -7.51 11.18 -8.59
N MET A 426 -8.36 12.16 -8.84
CA MET A 426 -8.15 13.56 -8.44
C MET A 426 -8.00 13.71 -6.92
N ALA A 427 -8.84 13.03 -6.15
CA ALA A 427 -8.80 13.10 -4.70
C ALA A 427 -7.57 12.38 -4.13
N SER A 428 -7.22 11.20 -4.62
CA SER A 428 -6.07 10.43 -4.10
C SER A 428 -4.71 11.05 -4.47
N ALA A 429 -4.60 11.77 -5.60
CA ALA A 429 -3.35 12.41 -6.02
C ALA A 429 -2.91 13.59 -5.12
N GLY A 430 -3.81 14.17 -4.31
CA GLY A 430 -3.43 15.08 -3.21
C GLY A 430 -3.06 16.52 -3.61
N TYR A 431 -3.59 17.05 -4.71
CA TYR A 431 -3.30 18.43 -5.14
C TYR A 431 -3.99 19.53 -4.31
N SER A 432 -3.25 20.58 -3.98
CA SER A 432 -3.75 21.82 -3.33
C SER A 432 -4.58 22.72 -4.25
N ASP A 433 -4.23 22.86 -5.54
CA ASP A 433 -4.92 23.78 -6.46
C ASP A 433 -6.22 23.22 -7.07
N HIS A 434 -6.63 22.02 -6.63
CA HIS A 434 -7.74 21.27 -7.21
C HIS A 434 -8.93 21.10 -6.26
N GLU A 435 -8.97 21.83 -5.14
CA GLU A 435 -10.12 21.82 -4.22
C GLU A 435 -11.44 22.06 -4.95
N ASP A 436 -11.47 22.98 -5.93
CA ASP A 436 -12.69 23.25 -6.70
C ASP A 436 -13.06 22.08 -7.62
N VAL A 437 -12.09 21.43 -8.26
CA VAL A 437 -12.33 20.28 -9.15
C VAL A 437 -12.87 19.09 -8.36
N VAL A 438 -12.26 18.78 -7.21
CA VAL A 438 -12.69 17.69 -6.32
C VAL A 438 -14.06 18.02 -5.72
N ARG A 439 -14.31 19.27 -5.32
CA ARG A 439 -15.61 19.71 -4.81
C ARG A 439 -16.70 19.57 -5.86
N ARG A 440 -16.50 20.11 -7.06
CA ARG A 440 -17.46 20.03 -8.17
C ARG A 440 -17.70 18.58 -8.58
N GLY A 441 -16.64 17.76 -8.59
CA GLY A 441 -16.72 16.33 -8.86
C GLY A 441 -17.52 15.57 -7.80
N PHE A 442 -17.30 15.86 -6.53
CA PHE A 442 -18.08 15.30 -5.42
C PHE A 442 -19.55 15.71 -5.53
N ASP A 443 -19.84 16.99 -5.72
CA ASP A 443 -21.21 17.50 -5.84
C ASP A 443 -21.93 16.91 -7.07
N ALA A 444 -21.22 16.67 -8.18
CA ALA A 444 -21.74 15.97 -9.34
C ALA A 444 -22.06 14.50 -9.03
N LEU A 445 -21.09 13.75 -8.48
CA LEU A 445 -21.25 12.32 -8.18
C LEU A 445 -22.40 12.06 -7.20
N ILE A 446 -22.56 12.91 -6.18
CA ILE A 446 -23.60 12.70 -5.16
C ILE A 446 -25.02 12.89 -5.71
N LYS A 447 -25.23 13.53 -6.86
CA LYS A 447 -26.55 13.55 -7.53
C LYS A 447 -27.04 12.14 -7.91
N SER A 448 -26.12 11.20 -8.07
CA SER A 448 -26.39 9.78 -8.35
C SER A 448 -26.69 8.97 -7.09
N PHE A 449 -26.57 9.54 -5.89
CA PHE A 449 -26.90 8.84 -4.65
C PHE A 449 -28.41 8.84 -4.38
N LYS A 450 -29.02 7.66 -4.34
CA LYS A 450 -30.47 7.43 -4.17
C LYS A 450 -30.82 6.99 -2.75
N GLY A 451 -30.30 7.70 -1.76
CA GLY A 451 -30.61 7.50 -0.34
C GLY A 451 -29.87 6.36 0.35
N SER A 452 -29.59 5.25 -0.35
CA SER A 452 -28.79 4.14 0.18
C SER A 452 -27.77 3.55 -0.81
N TYR A 453 -27.96 3.75 -2.11
CA TYR A 453 -27.05 3.25 -3.16
C TYR A 453 -26.78 4.35 -4.19
N PHE A 454 -25.73 4.17 -4.99
CA PHE A 454 -25.53 4.97 -6.20
C PHE A 454 -26.22 4.29 -7.38
N GLN A 455 -26.77 5.12 -8.26
CA GLN A 455 -27.38 4.71 -9.52
C GLN A 455 -27.11 5.81 -10.54
N TYR A 456 -26.51 5.42 -11.66
CA TYR A 456 -26.15 6.37 -12.70
C TYR A 456 -27.22 6.42 -13.79
N GLY A 457 -27.64 7.63 -14.15
CA GLY A 457 -28.76 7.85 -15.08
C GLY A 457 -30.00 7.03 -14.68
N ASP A 458 -30.68 6.48 -15.68
CA ASP A 458 -31.85 5.62 -15.51
C ASP A 458 -31.50 4.12 -15.60
N THR A 459 -30.23 3.76 -15.33
CA THR A 459 -29.79 2.35 -15.38
C THR A 459 -30.42 1.54 -14.25
N ALA A 460 -30.71 0.26 -14.48
CA ALA A 460 -31.20 -0.63 -13.40
C ALA A 460 -30.08 -1.03 -12.40
N MET A 461 -28.82 -0.67 -12.68
CA MET A 461 -27.64 -1.08 -11.93
C MET A 461 -27.52 -0.31 -10.62
N LYS A 462 -27.35 -1.03 -9.51
CA LYS A 462 -27.20 -0.43 -8.17
C LYS A 462 -25.86 -0.80 -7.53
N THR A 463 -25.40 -2.03 -7.67
CA THR A 463 -24.22 -2.53 -6.93
C THR A 463 -22.90 -2.01 -7.50
N TRP A 464 -22.67 -2.07 -8.82
CA TRP A 464 -21.43 -1.55 -9.42
C TRP A 464 -21.28 -0.04 -9.25
N PRO A 465 -22.32 0.78 -9.54
CA PRO A 465 -22.25 2.21 -9.27
C PRO A 465 -21.95 2.51 -7.80
N THR A 466 -22.54 1.74 -6.89
CA THR A 466 -22.30 1.90 -5.46
C THR A 466 -20.85 1.60 -5.10
N ARG A 467 -20.27 0.50 -5.58
CA ARG A 467 -18.85 0.18 -5.34
C ARG A 467 -17.96 1.34 -5.77
N ASP A 468 -18.13 1.82 -7.00
CA ASP A 468 -17.27 2.86 -7.57
C ASP A 468 -17.46 4.20 -6.85
N GLY A 469 -18.71 4.55 -6.53
CA GLY A 469 -19.04 5.74 -5.74
C GLY A 469 -18.44 5.70 -4.34
N LEU A 470 -18.45 4.53 -3.67
CA LEU A 470 -17.84 4.33 -2.37
C LEU A 470 -16.32 4.53 -2.39
N LEU A 471 -15.63 4.05 -3.44
CA LEU A 471 -14.20 4.27 -3.63
C LEU A 471 -13.89 5.76 -3.82
N ALA A 472 -14.69 6.46 -4.64
CA ALA A 472 -14.51 7.88 -4.92
C ALA A 472 -14.72 8.77 -3.70
N ILE A 473 -15.85 8.63 -3.00
CA ILE A 473 -16.12 9.43 -1.79
C ILE A 473 -15.15 9.08 -0.65
N SER A 474 -14.66 7.84 -0.63
CA SER A 474 -13.58 7.44 0.27
C SER A 474 -12.30 8.24 -0.05
N ALA A 475 -11.85 8.25 -1.31
CA ALA A 475 -10.68 9.02 -1.71
C ALA A 475 -10.81 10.50 -1.30
N VAL A 476 -11.98 11.11 -1.49
CA VAL A 476 -12.28 12.49 -1.02
C VAL A 476 -12.15 12.61 0.50
N ALA A 477 -12.70 11.69 1.29
CA ALA A 477 -12.55 11.74 2.75
C ALA A 477 -11.09 11.59 3.20
N SER A 478 -10.30 10.75 2.51
CA SER A 478 -8.87 10.61 2.79
C SER A 478 -8.09 11.87 2.44
N SER A 479 -8.40 12.53 1.32
CA SER A 479 -7.70 13.76 0.92
C SER A 479 -7.97 14.91 1.89
N ILE A 480 -9.21 15.06 2.36
CA ILE A 480 -9.57 16.06 3.37
C ILE A 480 -8.82 15.80 4.70
N ARG A 481 -8.68 14.53 5.09
CA ARG A 481 -8.04 14.12 6.35
C ARG A 481 -6.51 14.08 6.27
N ALA A 482 -5.92 14.20 5.07
CA ALA A 482 -4.47 14.22 4.92
C ALA A 482 -3.90 15.53 5.51
N PRO A 483 -2.72 15.49 6.15
CA PRO A 483 -1.98 16.71 6.47
C PRO A 483 -1.75 17.48 5.16
N GLY A 484 -1.95 18.81 5.19
CA GLY A 484 -1.83 19.66 3.99
C GLY A 484 -0.43 19.57 3.36
N PRO A 485 -0.26 19.99 2.10
CA PRO A 485 1.06 20.03 1.49
C PRO A 485 1.98 20.93 2.32
N GLU A 486 3.16 20.40 2.63
CA GLU A 486 4.24 21.18 3.23
C GLU A 486 4.74 22.16 2.15
N TYR A 487 4.49 23.46 2.35
CA TYR A 487 4.96 24.54 1.47
C TYR A 487 6.40 24.95 1.77
#